data_AF-A0A966P091-F1
#
_entry.id   AF-A0A966P091-F1
#
_cell.length_a   1.000
_cell.length_b   1.000
_cell.length_c   1.000
_cell.angle_alpha   90.00
_cell.angle_beta   90.00
_cell.angle_gamma   90.00
#
_symmetry.space_group_name_H-M   'P 1'
#
loop_
_entity.id
_entity.type
_entity.pdbx_description
1 polymer ?
#
loop_
_entity_poly.entity_id
_entity_poly.type
_entity_poly.pdbx_seq_one_letter_code
_entity_poly.pdbx_strand_id
1 'polypeptide(L)'
;MSHRSDDLDCNTSANQHFQEVLNKGLASPSRRSILRGGVGLSAVASLPMVAGCGSADVPSLAAPSTPLSFSAVGKSLADQVTVPAGYTVRVLHATGDRLDNSIPAYSNAGLETDDWSRRVGDHHD
;
A
#
# COMPACT_ATOMS: atom_id res chain seq x y z
N MET A 1 -7.85 -16.71 -40.14
CA MET A 1 -6.90 -16.43 -39.05
C MET A 1 -7.17 -17.47 -37.97
N SER A 2 -6.32 -18.49 -37.84
CA SER A 2 -6.52 -19.59 -36.89
C SER A 2 -6.28 -19.07 -35.47
N HIS A 3 -7.26 -19.25 -34.58
CA HIS A 3 -7.12 -18.95 -33.16
C HIS A 3 -5.97 -19.82 -32.62
N ARG A 4 -4.94 -19.20 -32.06
CA ARG A 4 -3.90 -19.92 -31.32
C ARG A 4 -4.55 -20.31 -29.99
N SER A 5 -4.57 -21.60 -29.68
CA SER A 5 -5.14 -22.09 -28.42
C SER A 5 -4.31 -21.54 -27.26
N ASP A 6 -4.93 -20.81 -26.34
CA ASP A 6 -4.26 -20.25 -25.15
C ASP A 6 -3.79 -21.35 -24.16
N ASP A 7 -4.14 -22.61 -24.45
CA ASP A 7 -3.72 -23.81 -23.71
C ASP A 7 -2.33 -24.34 -24.13
N LEU A 8 -1.62 -23.65 -25.01
CA LEU A 8 -0.25 -24.03 -25.38
C LEU A 8 0.70 -23.75 -24.21
N ASP A 9 1.38 -24.79 -23.75
CA ASP A 9 2.46 -24.65 -22.77
C ASP A 9 3.59 -23.81 -23.36
N CYS A 10 3.67 -22.55 -22.91
CA CYS A 10 4.66 -21.58 -23.34
C CYS A 10 5.96 -21.68 -22.53
N ASN A 11 6.04 -22.59 -21.56
CA ASN A 11 7.19 -22.77 -20.69
C ASN A 11 7.75 -24.20 -20.81
N THR A 12 8.63 -24.41 -21.79
CA THR A 12 9.31 -25.70 -22.03
C THR A 12 10.50 -25.97 -21.11
N SER A 13 10.74 -25.11 -20.11
CA SER A 13 11.85 -25.30 -19.17
C SER A 13 11.59 -26.50 -18.25
N ALA A 14 12.66 -27.12 -17.74
CA ALA A 14 12.57 -28.24 -16.79
C ALA A 14 12.18 -27.79 -15.35
N ASN A 15 11.62 -26.58 -15.20
CA ASN A 15 11.16 -26.07 -13.91
C ASN A 15 9.87 -26.77 -13.49
N GLN A 16 9.61 -26.83 -12.18
CA GLN A 16 8.37 -27.42 -11.67
C GLN A 16 7.15 -26.63 -12.17
N HIS A 17 6.15 -27.34 -12.71
CA HIS A 17 4.91 -26.73 -13.18
C HIS A 17 4.13 -26.17 -11.99
N PHE A 18 3.50 -25.00 -12.16
CA PHE A 18 2.78 -24.33 -11.07
C PHE A 18 1.71 -25.21 -10.41
N GLN A 19 1.05 -26.08 -11.19
CA GLN A 19 0.07 -27.03 -10.64
C GLN A 19 0.66 -28.00 -9.62
N GLU A 20 1.93 -28.40 -9.75
CA GLU A 20 2.59 -29.23 -8.74
C GLU A 20 2.85 -28.46 -7.45
N VAL A 21 3.24 -27.19 -7.55
CA VAL A 21 3.44 -26.30 -6.38
C VAL A 21 2.11 -26.08 -5.65
N LEU A 22 1.04 -25.82 -6.40
CA LEU A 22 -0.31 -25.66 -5.86
C LEU A 22 -0.80 -26.92 -5.15
N ASN A 23 -0.67 -28.08 -5.79
CA ASN A 23 -1.08 -29.37 -5.22
C ASN A 23 -0.30 -29.70 -3.93
N LYS A 24 1.01 -29.43 -3.89
CA LYS A 24 1.83 -29.58 -2.67
C LYS A 24 1.36 -28.66 -1.55
N GLY A 25 1.01 -27.41 -1.87
CA GLY A 25 0.47 -26.45 -0.90
C GLY A 25 -0.90 -26.85 -0.34
N LEU A 26 -1.77 -27.41 -1.17
CA LEU A 26 -3.09 -27.89 -0.77
C LEU A 26 -3.04 -29.20 0.04
N ALA A 27 -2.05 -30.06 -0.21
CA ALA A 27 -1.89 -31.32 0.50
C ALA A 27 -1.50 -31.16 1.98
N SER A 28 -0.95 -30.00 2.38
CA SER A 28 -0.53 -29.71 3.76
C SER A 28 -1.19 -28.43 4.34
N PRO A 29 -2.51 -28.44 4.61
CA PRO A 29 -3.27 -27.25 5.04
C PRO A 29 -3.09 -26.89 6.53
N SER A 30 -1.89 -27.06 7.09
CA SER A 30 -1.61 -26.91 8.54
C SER A 30 -2.03 -25.55 9.10
N ARG A 31 -1.93 -24.48 8.31
CA ARG A 31 -2.36 -23.12 8.72
C ARG A 31 -3.88 -22.91 8.71
N ARG A 32 -4.64 -23.66 7.90
CA ARG A 32 -6.10 -23.47 7.76
C ARG A 32 -6.91 -24.25 8.80
N SER A 33 -6.36 -25.34 9.35
CA SER A 33 -7.04 -26.12 10.41
C SER A 33 -7.15 -25.35 11.73
N ILE A 34 -6.11 -24.56 12.08
CA ILE A 34 -6.09 -23.71 13.28
C ILE A 34 -7.22 -22.65 13.26
N LEU A 35 -7.50 -22.07 12.09
CA LEU A 35 -8.58 -21.08 11.92
C LEU A 35 -9.99 -21.69 11.93
N ARG A 36 -10.14 -22.99 11.61
CA ARG A 36 -11.43 -23.69 11.67
C ARG A 36 -11.75 -24.28 13.05
N GLY A 37 -10.75 -24.51 13.90
CA GLY A 37 -10.93 -25.03 15.26
C GLY A 37 -11.29 -24.00 16.34
N GLY A 38 -11.19 -22.69 16.05
CA GLY A 38 -11.33 -21.63 17.06
C GLY A 38 -12.73 -21.02 17.25
N VAL A 39 -13.75 -21.42 16.47
CA VAL A 39 -15.06 -20.73 16.42
C VAL A 39 -16.13 -21.41 17.30
N GLY A 40 -15.78 -22.45 18.07
CA GLY A 40 -16.77 -23.30 18.76
C GLY A 40 -17.03 -23.03 20.25
N LEU A 41 -16.27 -22.18 20.94
CA LEU A 41 -16.31 -22.10 22.42
C LEU A 41 -16.79 -20.76 23.01
N SER A 42 -17.32 -19.84 22.19
CA SER A 42 -17.71 -18.49 22.65
C SER A 42 -19.21 -18.34 22.95
N ALA A 43 -20.05 -19.33 22.64
CA ALA A 43 -21.52 -19.19 22.74
C ALA A 43 -22.11 -19.53 24.13
N VAL A 44 -21.30 -19.95 25.12
CA VAL A 44 -21.78 -20.22 26.50
C VAL A 44 -21.67 -18.98 27.40
N ALA A 45 -21.05 -17.91 26.93
CA ALA A 45 -20.88 -16.67 27.70
C ALA A 45 -22.11 -15.72 27.68
N SER A 46 -23.22 -16.10 27.02
CA SER A 46 -24.42 -15.25 26.89
C SER A 46 -25.60 -15.69 27.77
N LEU A 47 -25.38 -16.50 28.80
CA LEU A 47 -26.39 -16.73 29.84
C LEU A 47 -26.35 -15.56 30.85
N PRO A 48 -27.43 -14.76 31.01
CA PRO A 48 -27.44 -13.67 31.97
C PRO A 48 -27.58 -14.25 33.37
N MET A 49 -26.48 -14.30 34.10
CA MET A 49 -26.47 -14.62 35.53
C MET A 49 -25.95 -13.42 36.31
N VAL A 50 -26.75 -13.06 37.32
CA VAL A 50 -26.45 -12.19 38.47
C VAL A 50 -26.74 -10.69 38.29
N ALA A 51 -27.88 -10.29 38.85
CA ALA A 51 -28.06 -8.99 39.49
C ALA A 51 -27.05 -8.85 40.64
N GLY A 52 -26.06 -7.98 40.46
CA GLY A 52 -25.07 -7.63 41.47
C GLY A 52 -24.74 -6.16 41.37
N CYS A 53 -25.36 -5.36 42.24
CA CYS A 53 -24.99 -3.97 42.46
C CYS A 53 -23.55 -3.93 42.99
N GLY A 54 -22.60 -3.48 42.18
CA GLY A 54 -21.20 -3.36 42.54
C GLY A 54 -20.46 -2.63 41.44
N SER A 55 -19.96 -1.44 41.74
CA SER A 55 -19.28 -0.49 40.84
C SER A 55 -18.32 -1.21 39.89
N ALA A 56 -18.69 -1.31 38.62
CA ALA A 56 -17.79 -1.79 37.59
C ALA A 56 -16.84 -0.65 37.21
N ASP A 57 -15.62 -0.68 37.75
CA ASP A 57 -14.51 0.02 37.14
C ASP A 57 -14.24 -0.62 35.78
N VAL A 58 -14.85 -0.04 34.74
CA VAL A 58 -14.43 -0.27 33.36
C VAL A 58 -12.98 0.18 33.26
N PRO A 59 -12.04 -0.65 32.77
CA PRO A 59 -10.70 -0.19 32.47
C PRO A 59 -10.82 0.90 31.40
N SER A 60 -10.69 2.16 31.80
CA SER A 60 -10.52 3.26 30.87
C SER A 60 -9.20 3.00 30.15
N LEU A 61 -9.27 2.60 28.87
CA LEU A 61 -8.13 2.57 27.96
C LEU A 61 -7.67 4.01 27.71
N ALA A 62 -7.04 4.60 28.72
CA ALA A 62 -6.34 5.86 28.60
C ALA A 62 -5.01 5.61 27.91
N ALA A 63 -4.97 5.83 26.61
CA ALA A 63 -3.78 6.40 26.01
C ALA A 63 -4.17 7.81 25.55
N PRO A 64 -3.76 8.88 26.24
CA PRO A 64 -3.71 10.18 25.59
C PRO A 64 -2.67 10.03 24.48
N SER A 65 -3.11 9.75 23.25
CA SER A 65 -2.24 9.97 22.11
C SER A 65 -1.92 11.45 22.12
N THR A 66 -0.64 11.79 22.16
CA THR A 66 -0.23 13.18 21.96
C THR A 66 -0.82 13.61 20.61
N PRO A 67 -1.72 14.60 20.58
CA PRO A 67 -2.34 15.00 19.34
C PRO A 67 -1.25 15.55 18.41
N LEU A 68 -1.36 15.22 17.13
CA LEU A 68 -0.53 15.86 16.11
C LEU A 68 -0.79 17.37 16.15
N SER A 69 0.26 18.17 16.08
CA SER A 69 0.19 19.62 16.27
C SER A 69 -0.28 20.40 15.03
N PHE A 70 -1.05 19.76 14.14
CA PHE A 70 -1.60 20.39 12.95
C PHE A 70 -3.06 19.98 12.74
N SER A 71 -3.85 20.91 12.20
CA SER A 71 -5.23 20.61 11.79
C SER A 71 -5.23 19.72 10.56
N ALA A 72 -6.11 18.71 10.54
CA ALA A 72 -6.28 17.83 9.38
C ALA A 72 -6.66 18.64 8.13
N VAL A 73 -6.03 18.31 7.00
CA VAL A 73 -6.35 18.90 5.70
C VAL A 73 -7.48 18.09 5.06
N GLY A 74 -8.51 18.77 4.57
CA GLY A 74 -9.63 18.13 3.88
C GLY A 74 -9.23 17.50 2.55
N LYS A 75 -9.93 16.43 2.15
CA LYS A 75 -9.77 15.85 0.81
C LYS A 75 -10.08 16.89 -0.26
N SER A 76 -9.26 16.92 -1.31
CA SER A 76 -9.43 17.80 -2.46
C SER A 76 -9.27 17.04 -3.77
N LEU A 77 -9.87 17.57 -4.84
CA LEU A 77 -9.64 17.17 -6.24
C LEU A 77 -8.90 18.26 -7.03
N ALA A 78 -8.48 19.34 -6.36
CA ALA A 78 -7.70 20.38 -7.01
C ALA A 78 -6.32 19.84 -7.39
N ASP A 79 -5.84 20.22 -8.57
CA ASP A 79 -4.49 19.94 -9.05
C ASP A 79 -3.47 20.87 -8.37
N GLN A 80 -3.34 20.72 -7.05
CA GLN A 80 -2.52 21.53 -6.16
C GLN A 80 -2.13 20.74 -4.91
N VAL A 81 -0.98 21.10 -4.32
CA VAL A 81 -0.57 20.59 -3.00
C VAL A 81 -1.17 21.48 -1.91
N THR A 82 -2.01 20.90 -1.04
CA THR A 82 -2.59 21.60 0.12
C THR A 82 -1.93 21.12 1.40
N VAL A 83 -1.50 22.06 2.25
CA VAL A 83 -0.85 21.79 3.55
C VAL A 83 -1.58 22.52 4.69
N PRO A 84 -1.40 22.11 5.96
CA PRO A 84 -2.02 22.80 7.10
C PRO A 84 -1.61 24.28 7.20
N ALA A 85 -2.39 25.07 7.95
CA ALA A 85 -2.06 26.46 8.23
C ALA A 85 -0.68 26.58 8.90
N GLY A 86 0.13 27.55 8.46
CA GLY A 86 1.50 27.76 8.95
C GLY A 86 2.58 26.94 8.24
N TYR A 87 2.21 26.06 7.30
CA TYR A 87 3.15 25.27 6.50
C TYR A 87 3.32 25.85 5.08
N THR A 88 4.47 25.57 4.46
CA THR A 88 4.77 25.96 3.08
C THR A 88 5.38 24.80 2.32
N VAL A 89 5.11 24.73 1.01
CA VAL A 89 5.72 23.76 0.09
C VAL A 89 6.63 24.51 -0.89
N ARG A 90 7.75 23.89 -1.26
CA ARG A 90 8.65 24.36 -2.32
C ARG A 90 9.06 23.16 -3.16
N VAL A 91 9.12 23.34 -4.48
CA VAL A 91 9.67 22.35 -5.39
C VAL A 91 11.18 22.36 -5.23
N LEU A 92 11.78 21.19 -4.96
CA LEU A 92 13.23 21.03 -4.86
C LEU A 92 13.87 20.81 -6.24
N HIS A 93 13.30 19.88 -7.00
CA HIS A 93 13.58 19.66 -8.42
C HIS A 93 12.35 19.03 -9.10
N ALA A 94 12.25 19.16 -10.41
CA ALA A 94 11.23 18.58 -11.27
C ALA A 94 11.87 17.78 -12.42
N THR A 95 11.06 16.94 -13.08
CA THR A 95 11.49 16.23 -14.31
C THR A 95 12.15 17.20 -15.28
N GLY A 96 13.33 16.82 -15.79
CA GLY A 96 14.06 17.59 -16.79
C GLY A 96 14.92 18.73 -16.25
N ASP A 97 14.80 19.09 -14.97
CA ASP A 97 15.68 20.09 -14.35
C ASP A 97 17.14 19.73 -14.60
N ARG A 98 17.95 20.72 -14.99
CA ARG A 98 19.36 20.49 -15.30
C ARG A 98 20.17 20.27 -14.03
N LEU A 99 21.04 19.25 -14.03
CA LEU A 99 21.96 18.97 -12.93
C LEU A 99 23.20 19.87 -12.98
N ASP A 100 23.52 20.43 -14.15
CA ASP A 100 24.56 21.43 -14.32
C ASP A 100 24.13 22.55 -15.29
N ASN A 101 24.82 23.68 -15.22
CA ASN A 101 24.41 24.90 -15.93
C ASN A 101 24.88 24.97 -17.39
N SER A 102 25.57 23.95 -17.92
CA SER A 102 26.06 23.98 -19.31
C SER A 102 25.01 23.58 -20.35
N ILE A 103 23.89 23.01 -19.91
CA ILE A 103 22.73 22.72 -20.75
C ILE A 103 21.59 23.73 -20.49
N PRO A 104 20.73 24.00 -21.48
CA PRO A 104 19.59 24.89 -21.30
C PRO A 104 18.55 24.30 -20.32
N ALA A 105 17.74 25.18 -19.74
CA ALA A 105 16.58 24.76 -18.94
C ALA A 105 15.63 23.90 -19.78
N TYR A 106 14.96 22.94 -19.14
CA TYR A 106 13.99 22.07 -19.80
C TYR A 106 12.82 22.89 -20.36
N SER A 107 12.54 22.72 -21.64
CA SER A 107 11.50 23.45 -22.37
C SER A 107 10.11 22.85 -22.17
N ASN A 108 10.03 21.57 -21.81
CA ASN A 108 8.79 20.79 -21.78
C ASN A 108 8.05 20.75 -23.13
N ALA A 109 8.76 20.95 -24.24
CA ALA A 109 8.22 20.88 -25.60
C ALA A 109 8.75 19.67 -26.39
N GLY A 110 9.58 18.82 -25.78
CA GLY A 110 10.21 17.66 -26.44
C GLY A 110 11.27 18.07 -27.47
N LEU A 111 11.95 19.19 -27.23
CA LEU A 111 12.92 19.78 -28.16
C LEU A 111 14.38 19.56 -27.71
N GLU A 112 14.57 18.97 -26.53
CA GLU A 112 15.87 18.68 -25.95
C GLU A 112 16.64 17.69 -26.82
N THR A 113 17.78 18.13 -27.36
CA THR A 113 18.71 17.27 -28.11
C THR A 113 19.94 16.89 -27.28
N ASP A 114 20.02 17.37 -26.04
CA ASP A 114 21.12 17.08 -25.11
C ASP A 114 20.95 15.74 -24.38
N ASP A 115 22.03 15.32 -23.71
CA ASP A 115 22.06 14.07 -22.95
C ASP A 115 21.26 14.20 -21.64
N TRP A 116 20.21 13.38 -21.52
CA TRP A 116 19.36 13.30 -20.34
C TRP A 116 20.06 12.75 -19.09
N SER A 117 21.26 12.18 -19.19
CA SER A 117 22.09 11.82 -18.02
C SER A 117 22.45 13.03 -17.15
N ARG A 118 22.32 14.24 -17.70
CA ARG A 118 22.62 15.53 -17.05
C ARG A 118 21.36 16.25 -16.58
N ARG A 119 20.21 15.57 -16.62
CA ARG A 119 18.92 16.08 -16.16
C ARG A 119 18.37 15.20 -15.05
N VAL A 120 17.54 15.80 -14.23
CA VAL A 120 16.68 15.09 -13.30
C VAL A 120 15.74 14.19 -14.11
N GLY A 121 15.66 12.92 -13.71
CA GLY A 121 14.86 11.90 -14.38
C GLY A 121 13.36 12.18 -14.31
N ASP A 122 12.57 11.26 -14.84
CA ASP A 122 11.12 11.36 -14.85
C ASP A 122 10.48 10.41 -13.84
N HIS A 123 9.25 10.71 -13.42
CA HIS A 123 8.42 9.88 -12.53
C HIS A 123 9.17 9.37 -11.28
N HIS A 124 9.72 10.29 -10.47
CA HIS A 124 10.41 9.92 -9.22
C HIS A 124 9.51 9.11 -8.28
N ASP A 125 10.06 8.02 -7.74
CA ASP A 125 9.52 7.15 -6.68
C ASP A 125 10.55 7.07 -5.53
#